data_AF-A0A2V9XIH1-F1
#
_entry.id   AF-A0A2V9XIH1-F1
#
_cell.length_a   1.000
_cell.length_b   1.000
_cell.length_c   1.000
_cell.angle_alpha   90.00
_cell.angle_beta   90.00
_cell.angle_gamma   90.00
#
_symmetry.space_group_name_H-M   'P 1'
#
loop_
_entity.id
_entity.type
_entity.pdbx_description
1 polymer ?
#
loop_
_entity_poly.entity_id
_entity_poly.type
_entity_poly.pdbx_seq_one_letter_code
_entity_poly.pdbx_strand_id
1 'polypeptide(L)'
;MAYSAHRCCLCRQCRRKRRRRKLHRCRYIDQVLRESFDDNQKTLWRDGLRLIDVMSQHYHGKTFVNATPEDRIALLTVLSDHVQMTDLPEVRFFVELKRMTVTGYYTSKIGIHDELEYKGNRILKEYVGCDDQGPASS
;
A
#
# COMPACT_ATOMS: atom_id res chain seq x y z
N MET A 1 -19.95 54.10 -21.69
CA MET A 1 -18.63 53.44 -21.66
C MET A 1 -18.76 52.17 -20.83
N ALA A 2 -18.89 51.01 -21.49
CA ALA A 2 -19.13 49.72 -20.83
C ALA A 2 -17.88 48.83 -21.02
N TYR A 3 -17.21 48.49 -19.92
CA TYR A 3 -16.14 47.50 -19.93
C TYR A 3 -16.73 46.10 -19.74
N SER A 4 -16.50 45.26 -20.75
CA SER A 4 -16.87 43.86 -20.82
C SER A 4 -15.98 43.04 -19.87
N ALA A 5 -16.53 42.57 -18.75
CA ALA A 5 -15.84 41.65 -17.86
C ALA A 5 -15.83 40.24 -18.48
N HIS A 6 -14.70 39.91 -19.08
CA HIS A 6 -14.37 38.61 -19.63
C HIS A 6 -14.70 37.47 -18.65
N ARG A 7 -15.44 36.49 -19.19
CA ARG A 7 -15.57 35.13 -18.68
C ARG A 7 -14.19 34.62 -18.26
N CYS A 8 -13.97 34.52 -16.94
CA CYS A 8 -12.80 33.85 -16.40
C CYS A 8 -12.93 32.36 -16.71
N CYS A 9 -12.25 31.97 -17.79
CA CYS A 9 -12.15 30.63 -18.30
C CYS A 9 -11.75 29.69 -17.15
N LEU A 10 -12.65 28.75 -16.85
CA LEU A 10 -12.43 27.56 -16.04
C LEU A 10 -11.15 26.87 -16.48
N CYS A 11 -10.03 27.25 -15.87
CA CYS A 11 -8.74 26.65 -16.13
C CYS A 11 -8.83 25.16 -15.77
N ARG A 12 -8.77 24.29 -16.79
CA ARG A 12 -8.73 22.82 -16.67
C ARG A 12 -7.64 22.36 -15.68
N GLN A 13 -6.62 23.18 -15.42
CA GLN A 13 -5.58 22.91 -14.43
C GLN A 13 -6.07 22.99 -12.97
N CYS A 14 -7.10 23.78 -12.66
CA CYS A 14 -7.62 23.91 -11.29
C CYS A 14 -8.48 22.70 -10.88
N ARG A 15 -9.23 22.09 -11.82
CA ARG A 15 -9.96 20.83 -11.57
C ARG A 15 -9.01 19.64 -11.30
N ARG A 16 -7.80 19.64 -11.88
CA ARG A 16 -6.80 18.58 -11.64
C ARG A 16 -6.19 18.64 -10.22
N LYS A 17 -6.06 19.83 -9.61
CA LYS A 17 -5.53 19.98 -8.24
C LYS A 17 -6.46 19.47 -7.15
N ARG A 18 -7.79 19.51 -7.34
CA ARG A 18 -8.78 19.05 -6.33
C ARG A 18 -9.03 17.54 -6.31
N ARG A 19 -8.63 16.78 -7.33
CA ARG A 19 -8.75 15.30 -7.38
C ARG A 19 -7.50 14.54 -6.93
N ARG A 20 -6.58 15.18 -6.20
CA ARG A 20 -5.41 14.51 -5.57
C ARG A 20 -5.53 14.31 -4.06
N ARG A 21 -6.75 14.39 -3.51
CA ARG A 21 -7.04 14.11 -2.09
C ARG A 21 -7.93 12.87 -1.97
N LYS A 22 -7.34 11.71 -2.26
CA LYS A 22 -7.76 10.35 -1.85
C LYS A 22 -7.06 9.34 -2.77
N LEU A 23 -5.78 9.11 -2.54
CA LEU A 23 -5.11 7.84 -2.85
C LEU A 23 -3.76 7.86 -2.12
N HIS A 24 -3.79 7.64 -0.82
CA HIS A 24 -2.62 7.69 0.07
C HIS A 24 -2.30 6.27 0.57
N ARG A 25 -2.12 5.31 -0.34
CA ARG A 25 -1.72 3.93 0.01
C ARG A 25 -0.49 3.43 -0.78
N CYS A 26 -0.37 3.71 -2.08
CA CYS A 26 0.77 3.21 -2.87
C CYS A 26 2.07 4.03 -2.76
N ARG A 27 2.11 5.10 -1.96
CA ARG A 27 3.27 6.02 -1.94
C ARG A 27 4.52 5.42 -1.31
N TYR A 28 4.39 4.56 -0.31
CA TYR A 28 5.55 4.03 0.41
C TYR A 28 6.43 3.18 -0.50
N ILE A 29 5.83 2.19 -1.17
CA ILE A 29 6.54 1.31 -2.11
C ILE A 29 7.16 2.13 -3.24
N ASP A 30 6.39 3.05 -3.85
CA ASP A 30 6.90 3.93 -4.92
C ASP A 30 8.08 4.80 -4.47
N GLN A 31 8.06 5.29 -3.22
CA GLN A 31 9.14 6.09 -2.65
C GLN A 31 10.38 5.22 -2.41
N VAL A 32 10.22 4.07 -1.75
CA VAL A 32 11.33 3.15 -1.47
C VAL A 32 12.01 2.71 -2.76
N LEU A 33 11.25 2.35 -3.80
CA LEU A 33 11.82 1.94 -5.09
C LEU A 33 12.50 3.10 -5.84
N ARG A 34 12.02 4.33 -5.66
CA ARG A 34 12.64 5.53 -6.25
C ARG A 34 13.96 5.87 -5.57
N GLU A 35 14.00 5.77 -4.24
CA GLU A 35 15.16 6.10 -3.41
C GLU A 35 16.19 4.95 -3.38
N SER A 36 15.80 3.74 -3.79
CA SER A 36 16.73 2.61 -3.87
C SER A 36 17.80 2.83 -4.95
N PHE A 37 19.06 2.69 -4.53
CA PHE A 37 20.23 2.67 -5.40
C PHE A 37 20.51 1.29 -5.99
N ASP A 38 19.79 0.25 -5.55
CA ASP A 38 19.93 -1.11 -6.09
C ASP A 38 18.96 -1.34 -7.26
N ASP A 39 19.51 -1.46 -8.46
CA ASP A 39 18.72 -1.73 -9.66
C ASP A 39 18.19 -3.17 -9.72
N ASN A 40 18.80 -4.10 -8.96
CA ASN A 40 18.28 -5.45 -8.83
C ASN A 40 16.95 -5.46 -8.10
N GLN A 41 16.81 -4.66 -7.02
CA GLN A 41 15.54 -4.49 -6.31
C GLN A 41 14.44 -3.95 -7.25
N LYS A 42 14.72 -2.93 -8.07
CA LYS A 42 13.73 -2.39 -9.02
C LYS A 42 13.32 -3.44 -10.07
N THR A 43 14.26 -4.26 -10.51
CA THR A 43 14.02 -5.34 -11.48
C THR A 43 13.16 -6.44 -10.86
N LEU A 44 13.51 -6.91 -9.66
CA LEU A 44 12.73 -7.88 -8.89
C LEU A 44 11.27 -7.43 -8.72
N TRP A 45 11.05 -6.15 -8.44
CA TRP A 45 9.70 -5.60 -8.29
C TRP A 45 8.91 -5.57 -9.60
N ARG A 46 9.55 -5.20 -10.72
CA ARG A 46 8.90 -5.23 -12.04
C ARG A 46 8.56 -6.65 -12.47
N ASP A 47 9.49 -7.57 -12.30
CA ASP A 47 9.31 -8.98 -12.65
C ASP A 47 8.26 -9.65 -11.77
N GLY A 48 8.30 -9.38 -10.46
CA GLY A 48 7.31 -9.89 -9.51
C GLY A 48 5.89 -9.43 -9.83
N LEU A 49 5.69 -8.14 -10.14
CA LEU A 49 4.38 -7.63 -10.57
C LEU A 49 3.89 -8.32 -11.84
N ARG A 50 4.80 -8.54 -12.81
CA ARG A 50 4.48 -9.28 -14.03
C ARG A 50 4.09 -10.73 -13.75
N LEU A 51 4.77 -11.41 -12.83
CA LEU A 51 4.45 -12.79 -12.44
C LEU A 51 3.04 -12.89 -11.84
N ILE A 52 2.68 -11.97 -10.94
CA ILE A 52 1.32 -11.93 -10.36
C ILE A 52 0.26 -11.70 -11.44
N ASP A 53 0.51 -10.81 -12.40
CA ASP A 53 -0.39 -10.59 -13.53
C ASP A 53 -0.51 -11.84 -14.42
N VAL A 54 0.59 -12.55 -14.69
CA VAL A 54 0.58 -13.80 -15.45
C VAL A 54 -0.21 -14.88 -14.71
N MET A 55 -0.03 -15.03 -13.39
CA MET A 55 -0.81 -15.96 -12.58
C MET A 55 -2.31 -15.60 -12.62
N SER A 56 -2.65 -14.32 -12.45
CA SER A 56 -4.04 -13.87 -12.52
C SER A 56 -4.65 -14.15 -13.89
N GLN A 57 -3.91 -13.91 -14.96
CA GLN A 57 -4.34 -14.19 -16.31
C GLN A 57 -4.54 -15.69 -16.54
N HIS A 58 -3.67 -16.53 -15.97
CA HIS A 58 -3.77 -17.99 -16.06
C HIS A 58 -4.99 -18.55 -15.32
N TYR A 59 -5.24 -18.09 -14.08
CA TYR A 59 -6.33 -18.63 -13.25
C TYR A 59 -7.70 -18.00 -13.52
N HIS A 60 -7.74 -16.70 -13.88
CA HIS A 60 -8.99 -15.94 -13.98
C HIS A 60 -9.21 -15.28 -15.36
N GLY A 61 -8.29 -15.45 -16.31
CA GLY A 61 -8.40 -14.89 -17.66
C GLY A 61 -8.27 -13.36 -17.72
N LYS A 62 -7.88 -12.71 -16.63
CA LYS A 62 -7.77 -11.25 -16.50
C LYS A 62 -6.49 -10.88 -15.75
N THR A 63 -5.94 -9.70 -16.05
CA THR A 63 -4.85 -9.11 -15.24
C THR A 63 -5.33 -8.87 -13.81
N PHE A 64 -4.40 -8.83 -12.84
CA PHE A 64 -4.73 -8.76 -11.42
C PHE A 64 -5.59 -7.53 -11.09
N VAL A 65 -5.27 -6.39 -11.70
CA VAL A 65 -6.00 -5.12 -11.52
C VAL A 65 -7.42 -5.14 -12.13
N ASN A 66 -7.69 -6.04 -13.07
CA ASN A 66 -9.00 -6.19 -13.73
C ASN A 66 -9.80 -7.41 -13.21
N ALA A 67 -9.19 -8.29 -12.44
CA ALA A 67 -9.84 -9.41 -11.78
C ALA A 67 -10.86 -8.93 -10.72
N THR A 68 -11.84 -9.76 -10.37
CA THR A 68 -12.80 -9.41 -9.31
C THR A 68 -12.11 -9.34 -7.94
N PRO A 69 -12.67 -8.63 -6.94
CA PRO A 69 -12.12 -8.63 -5.58
C PRO A 69 -11.95 -10.05 -5.02
N GLU A 70 -12.90 -10.94 -5.29
CA GLU A 70 -12.90 -12.33 -4.85
C GLU A 70 -11.75 -13.11 -5.50
N ASP A 71 -11.57 -12.96 -6.81
CA ASP A 71 -10.46 -13.59 -7.55
C ASP A 71 -9.09 -13.12 -7.04
N ARG A 72 -8.95 -11.82 -6.76
CA ARG A 72 -7.70 -11.27 -6.21
C ARG A 72 -7.38 -11.84 -4.84
N ILE A 73 -8.39 -11.95 -3.98
CA ILE A 73 -8.24 -12.54 -2.65
C ILE A 73 -7.85 -14.01 -2.81
N ALA A 74 -8.54 -14.78 -3.65
CA ALA A 74 -8.22 -16.18 -3.88
C ALA A 74 -6.77 -16.39 -4.32
N LEU A 75 -6.29 -15.61 -5.29
CA LEU A 75 -4.91 -15.68 -5.77
C LEU A 75 -3.90 -15.33 -4.66
N LEU A 76 -4.14 -14.25 -3.91
CA LEU A 76 -3.25 -13.85 -2.82
C LEU A 76 -3.29 -14.83 -1.63
N THR A 77 -4.43 -15.47 -1.37
CA THR A 77 -4.57 -16.52 -0.36
C THR A 77 -3.70 -17.72 -0.73
N VAL A 78 -3.74 -18.18 -1.98
CA VAL A 78 -2.87 -19.27 -2.46
C VAL A 78 -1.40 -18.91 -2.22
N LEU A 79 -0.96 -17.70 -2.56
CA LEU A 79 0.43 -17.28 -2.29
C LEU A 79 0.74 -17.18 -0.80
N SER A 80 -0.22 -16.77 0.02
CA SER A 80 -0.07 -16.66 1.48
C SER A 80 0.03 -18.02 2.17
N ASP A 81 -0.67 -19.03 1.67
CA ASP A 81 -0.63 -20.38 2.25
C ASP A 81 0.70 -21.09 1.94
N HIS A 82 1.38 -20.68 0.86
CA HIS A 82 2.63 -21.30 0.38
C HIS A 82 3.87 -20.46 0.67
N VAL A 83 3.83 -19.54 1.66
CA VAL A 83 4.94 -18.62 1.99
C VAL A 83 6.29 -19.32 2.23
N GLN A 84 6.29 -20.59 2.62
CA GLN A 84 7.51 -21.38 2.84
C GLN A 84 8.21 -21.81 1.54
N MET A 85 7.52 -21.78 0.40
CA MET A 85 8.05 -22.18 -0.91
C MET A 85 8.87 -21.05 -1.55
N THR A 86 9.92 -20.60 -0.87
CA THR A 86 10.75 -19.44 -1.28
C THR A 86 11.55 -19.66 -2.56
N ASP A 87 11.63 -20.91 -3.02
CA ASP A 87 12.23 -21.28 -4.31
C ASP A 87 11.42 -20.73 -5.49
N LEU A 88 10.10 -20.59 -5.31
CA LEU A 88 9.21 -20.02 -6.32
C LEU A 88 9.34 -18.48 -6.34
N PRO A 89 9.64 -17.87 -7.50
CA PRO A 89 9.86 -16.43 -7.59
C PRO A 89 8.60 -15.61 -7.25
N GLU A 90 7.41 -16.11 -7.57
CA GLU A 90 6.12 -15.51 -7.23
C GLU A 90 5.86 -15.47 -5.72
N VAL A 91 6.21 -16.54 -5.01
CA VAL A 91 6.08 -16.64 -3.55
C VAL A 91 7.08 -15.69 -2.88
N ARG A 92 8.34 -15.71 -3.33
CA ARG A 92 9.37 -14.79 -2.83
C ARG A 92 8.96 -13.33 -3.03
N PHE A 93 8.42 -12.99 -4.19
CA PHE A 93 7.90 -11.65 -4.43
C PHE A 93 6.70 -11.33 -3.53
N PHE A 94 5.77 -12.26 -3.34
CA PHE A 94 4.61 -12.07 -2.45
C PHE A 94 5.02 -11.77 -1.00
N VAL A 95 6.04 -12.47 -0.49
CA VAL A 95 6.58 -12.21 0.86
C VAL A 95 7.10 -10.77 0.98
N GLU A 96 7.87 -10.31 0.00
CA GLU A 96 8.40 -8.94 -0.01
C GLU A 96 7.29 -7.90 -0.20
N LEU A 97 6.32 -8.19 -1.08
CA LEU A 97 5.12 -7.36 -1.27
C LEU A 97 4.33 -7.20 0.03
N LYS A 98 4.09 -8.31 0.75
CA LYS A 98 3.39 -8.32 2.04
C LYS A 98 4.17 -7.50 3.07
N ARG A 99 5.48 -7.72 3.19
CA ARG A 99 6.35 -6.98 4.10
C ARG A 99 6.31 -5.47 3.84
N MET A 100 6.54 -5.03 2.61
CA MET A 100 6.54 -3.60 2.28
C MET A 100 5.15 -2.96 2.44
N THR A 101 4.07 -3.72 2.21
CA THR A 101 2.70 -3.25 2.46
C THR A 101 2.44 -3.03 3.94
N VAL A 102 2.79 -4.01 4.79
CA VAL A 102 2.64 -3.91 6.25
C VAL A 102 3.48 -2.76 6.80
N THR A 103 4.75 -2.65 6.40
CA THR A 103 5.62 -1.54 6.82
C THR A 103 5.04 -0.19 6.39
N GLY A 104 4.62 -0.05 5.14
CA GLY A 104 4.02 1.19 4.64
C GLY A 104 2.72 1.55 5.36
N TYR A 105 1.94 0.55 5.78
CA TYR A 105 0.70 0.75 6.51
C TYR A 105 0.93 1.22 7.94
N TYR A 106 1.76 0.53 8.72
CA TYR A 106 2.01 0.88 10.13
C TYR A 106 2.95 2.08 10.32
N THR A 107 3.64 2.53 9.27
CA THR A 107 4.35 3.82 9.28
C THR A 107 3.46 4.98 8.83
N SER A 108 2.27 4.69 8.28
CA SER A 108 1.31 5.71 7.91
C SER A 108 0.65 6.33 9.14
N LYS A 109 0.12 7.55 9.00
CA LYS A 109 -0.63 8.21 10.08
C LYS A 109 -1.76 7.33 10.61
N ILE A 110 -2.49 6.66 9.71
CA ILE A 110 -3.64 5.82 10.07
C ILE A 110 -3.17 4.64 10.92
N GLY A 111 -2.16 3.89 10.44
CA GLY A 111 -1.67 2.73 11.18
C GLY A 111 -1.06 3.10 12.54
N ILE A 112 -0.20 4.13 12.60
CA ILE A 112 0.50 4.47 13.85
C ILE A 112 -0.38 5.24 14.87
N HIS A 113 -1.26 6.14 14.42
CA HIS A 113 -2.05 6.97 15.34
C HIS A 113 -3.48 6.46 15.54
N ASP A 114 -4.15 6.01 14.48
CA ASP A 114 -5.58 5.69 14.56
C ASP A 114 -5.82 4.24 14.99
N GLU A 115 -4.90 3.32 14.70
CA GLU A 115 -5.00 1.89 15.07
C GLU A 115 -4.08 1.49 16.21
N LEU A 116 -2.79 1.82 16.14
CA LEU A 116 -1.82 1.51 17.21
C LEU A 116 -1.87 2.48 18.40
N GLU A 117 -2.61 3.59 18.27
CA GLU A 117 -2.73 4.62 19.31
C GLU A 117 -1.39 5.07 19.90
N TYR A 118 -0.39 5.30 19.05
CA TYR A 118 0.99 5.55 19.47
C TYR A 118 1.12 6.58 20.60
N LYS A 119 1.64 6.12 21.75
CA LYS A 119 1.77 6.89 23.01
C LYS A 119 3.15 7.57 23.19
N GLY A 120 4.08 7.39 22.24
CA GLY A 120 5.44 7.92 22.34
C GLY A 120 5.56 9.43 22.13
N ASN A 121 6.79 9.95 22.17
CA ASN A 121 7.10 11.40 22.10
C ASN A 121 6.37 12.27 23.13
N ARG A 122 5.95 11.66 24.26
CA ARG A 122 5.39 12.33 25.43
C ARG A 122 6.34 12.15 26.60
N ILE A 123 6.52 13.19 27.41
CA ILE A 123 7.30 13.10 28.64
C ILE A 123 6.50 12.23 29.62
N LEU A 124 7.09 11.11 30.04
CA LEU A 124 6.58 10.28 31.11
C LEU A 124 7.26 10.70 32.41
N LYS A 125 6.48 11.09 33.42
CA LYS A 125 7.02 11.42 34.75
C LYS A 125 7.41 10.17 35.53
N GLU A 126 6.75 9.06 35.23
CA GLU A 126 6.97 7.75 35.80
C GLU A 126 6.72 6.68 34.72
N TYR A 127 7.32 5.50 34.88
CA TYR A 127 7.16 4.40 33.94
C TYR A 127 5.75 3.80 34.07
N VAL A 128 4.98 3.80 32.97
CA VAL A 128 3.56 3.42 32.97
C VAL A 128 3.32 1.92 32.72
N GLY A 129 4.35 1.14 32.38
CA GLY A 129 4.21 -0.28 32.04
C GLY A 129 3.56 -0.54 30.67
N CYS A 130 3.20 -1.81 30.42
CA CYS A 130 2.38 -2.24 29.29
C CYS A 130 0.93 -2.42 29.78
N ASP A 131 -0.04 -1.82 29.06
CA ASP A 131 -1.47 -1.98 29.33
C ASP A 131 -2.04 -3.23 28.62
N ASP A 132 -1.30 -4.33 28.53
CA ASP A 132 -1.66 -5.53 27.74
C ASP A 132 -2.75 -6.41 28.38
N GLN A 133 -3.55 -5.84 29.28
CA GLN A 133 -4.82 -6.42 29.69
C GLN A 133 -5.81 -6.34 28.52
N GLY A 134 -5.76 -7.31 27.63
CA GLY A 134 -6.93 -7.67 26.82
C GLY A 134 -8.14 -7.87 27.75
N PRO A 135 -9.38 -7.61 27.28
CA PRO A 135 -10.56 -7.75 28.14
C PRO A 135 -10.52 -9.14 28.77
N ALA A 136 -10.54 -9.18 30.10
CA ALA A 136 -10.63 -10.42 30.84
C ALA A 136 -11.83 -11.21 30.28
N SER A 137 -11.53 -12.34 29.64
CA SER A 137 -12.55 -13.31 29.27
C SER A 137 -13.28 -13.72 30.55
N SER A 138 -14.48 -13.20 30.72
CA SER A 138 -15.47 -13.68 31.70
C SER A 138 -16.30 -14.78 31.08
#